data_AF-A0A3S3PSM6-F1
#
_entry.id   AF-A0A3S3PSM6-F1
#
_cell.length_a   1.000
_cell.length_b   1.000
_cell.length_c   1.000
_cell.angle_alpha   90.00
_cell.angle_beta   90.00
_cell.angle_gamma   90.00
#
_symmetry.space_group_name_H-M   'P 1'
#
loop_
_entity.id
_entity.type
_entity.pdbx_description
1 polymer ?
#
loop_
_entity_poly.entity_id
_entity_poly.type
_entity_poly.pdbx_seq_one_letter_code
_entity_poly.pdbx_strand_id
1 'polypeptide(L)'
;MSSRKITDLNNKRPKLKGNEFSNAPLEKVEPQIVGMNSLTDSEPRLQKILGLIADVKVGKIGIWGMGGIGKTRTLKLLNNRLEESHMFDIVIWVTVSGEGSRRKVQNEIAEL
;
A
#
# COMPACT_ATOMS: atom_id res chain seq x y z
N MET A 1 13.42 -45.07 -25.52
CA MET A 1 13.23 -43.61 -25.62
C MET A 1 12.07 -43.23 -24.72
N SER A 2 12.36 -42.68 -23.54
CA SER A 2 11.38 -42.39 -22.49
C SER A 2 10.92 -40.94 -22.56
N SER A 3 9.65 -40.71 -22.26
CA SER A 3 8.95 -39.43 -22.43
C SER A 3 8.79 -38.70 -21.09
N ARG A 4 8.71 -37.35 -21.14
CA ARG A 4 8.23 -36.39 -20.12
C ARG A 4 9.25 -36.10 -18.99
N LYS A 5 9.35 -34.90 -18.40
CA LYS A 5 8.38 -33.86 -18.03
C LYS A 5 9.18 -32.53 -17.92
N ILE A 6 8.73 -31.45 -18.54
CA ILE A 6 9.19 -30.10 -18.21
C ILE A 6 8.41 -29.70 -16.95
N THR A 7 9.06 -29.78 -15.78
CA THR A 7 8.45 -29.36 -14.52
C THR A 7 8.46 -27.85 -14.40
N ASP A 8 7.26 -27.28 -14.33
CA ASP A 8 6.97 -25.88 -14.03
C ASP A 8 7.67 -25.37 -12.77
N LEU A 9 8.52 -24.35 -12.92
CA LEU A 9 9.22 -23.65 -11.83
C LEU A 9 8.34 -22.62 -11.08
N ASN A 10 7.02 -22.70 -11.20
CA ASN A 10 6.08 -21.73 -10.60
C ASN A 10 5.88 -21.86 -9.07
N ASN A 11 6.74 -22.61 -8.36
CA ASN A 11 6.45 -23.05 -6.99
C ASN A 11 7.20 -22.32 -5.86
N LYS A 12 7.53 -21.03 -6.00
CA LYS A 12 8.00 -20.21 -4.87
C LYS A 12 7.42 -18.80 -4.83
N ARG A 13 6.08 -18.68 -4.82
CA ARG A 13 5.44 -17.50 -4.21
C ARG A 13 5.35 -17.75 -2.70
N PRO A 14 5.91 -16.89 -1.83
CA PRO A 14 5.57 -16.92 -0.42
C PRO A 14 4.05 -16.81 -0.29
N LYS A 15 3.41 -17.81 0.31
CA LYS A 15 2.00 -17.71 0.65
C LYS A 15 1.88 -16.69 1.77
N LEU A 16 1.47 -15.47 1.43
CA LEU A 16 1.02 -14.51 2.43
C LEU A 16 -0.30 -15.05 2.98
N LYS A 17 -0.26 -15.52 4.23
CA LYS A 17 -1.42 -16.02 4.96
C LYS A 17 -2.29 -14.79 5.30
N GLY A 18 -3.17 -14.41 4.40
CA GLY A 18 -4.07 -13.26 4.56
C GLY A 18 -5.50 -13.73 4.73
N ASN A 19 -5.84 -14.23 5.92
CA ASN A 19 -7.21 -14.61 6.26
C ASN A 19 -7.90 -13.64 7.23
N GLU A 20 -7.31 -12.48 7.51
CA GLU A 20 -7.94 -11.47 8.37
C GLU A 20 -7.81 -10.10 7.70
N PHE A 21 -8.93 -9.65 7.13
CA PHE A 21 -9.12 -8.27 6.69
C PHE A 21 -9.65 -7.54 7.91
N SER A 22 -8.89 -6.57 8.40
CA SER A 22 -9.24 -5.76 9.55
C SER A 22 -9.73 -4.40 9.07
N ASN A 23 -10.93 -4.01 9.49
CA ASN A 23 -11.47 -2.65 9.34
C ASN A 23 -10.96 -1.73 10.46
N ALA A 24 -10.04 -2.20 11.32
CA ALA A 24 -9.43 -1.35 12.33
C ALA A 24 -8.59 -0.26 11.65
N PRO A 25 -8.56 0.97 12.21
CA PRO A 25 -7.58 1.96 11.82
C PRO A 25 -6.20 1.32 11.76
N LEU A 26 -5.44 1.62 10.69
CA LEU A 26 -4.09 1.11 10.59
C LEU A 26 -3.35 1.47 11.87
N GLU A 27 -2.65 0.49 12.43
CA GLU A 27 -1.69 0.77 13.49
C GLU A 27 -0.74 1.84 12.94
N LYS A 28 -0.78 3.02 13.56
CA LYS A 28 0.13 4.10 13.22
C LYS A 28 1.52 3.52 13.32
N VAL A 29 2.30 3.62 12.25
CA VAL A 29 3.71 3.23 12.32
C VAL A 29 4.37 4.20 13.29
N GLU A 30 4.57 3.77 14.54
CA GLU A 30 5.38 4.51 15.50
C GLU A 30 6.77 4.67 14.89
N PRO A 31 7.26 5.91 14.69
CA PRO A 31 8.62 6.12 14.23
C PRO A 31 9.56 5.51 15.27
N GLN A 32 10.26 4.45 14.88
CA GLN A 32 11.34 3.89 15.70
C GLN A 32 12.35 5.02 15.91
N ILE A 33 12.49 5.44 17.17
CA ILE A 33 13.10 6.69 17.64
C ILE A 33 14.38 7.02 16.87
N VAL A 34 14.25 7.89 15.86
CA VAL A 34 15.29 8.75 15.30
C VAL A 34 14.58 10.03 14.89
N GLY A 35 14.73 11.08 15.69
CA GLY A 35 14.37 12.46 15.34
C GLY A 35 12.97 12.63 14.76
N MET A 36 11.98 12.73 15.65
CA MET A 36 10.67 13.31 15.34
C MET A 36 10.89 14.58 14.49
N ASN A 37 10.23 14.63 13.32
CA ASN A 37 10.05 15.80 12.43
C ASN A 37 10.89 15.87 11.12
N SER A 38 11.79 14.94 10.78
CA SER A 38 12.63 15.11 9.55
C SER A 38 12.51 14.02 8.47
N LEU A 39 12.20 12.77 8.83
CA LEU A 39 12.24 11.66 7.85
C LEU A 39 11.16 11.72 6.77
N THR A 40 10.08 12.46 7.02
CA THR A 40 8.91 12.50 6.15
C THR A 40 8.97 13.69 5.17
N ASP A 41 9.48 14.83 5.61
CA ASP A 41 9.67 16.00 4.75
C ASP A 41 10.92 15.87 3.85
N SER A 42 11.86 15.01 4.24
CA SER A 42 13.07 14.72 3.46
C SER A 42 12.97 13.48 2.55
N GLU A 43 11.87 12.70 2.58
CA GLU A 43 11.69 11.57 1.65
C GLU A 43 11.24 12.08 0.27
N PRO A 44 12.12 12.10 -0.75
CA PRO A 44 11.82 12.73 -2.04
C PRO A 44 10.67 12.03 -2.78
N ARG A 45 10.47 10.73 -2.50
CA ARG A 45 9.35 9.95 -3.05
C ARG A 45 8.02 10.41 -2.48
N LEU A 46 7.98 10.68 -1.18
CA LEU A 46 6.76 11.12 -0.50
C LEU A 46 6.38 12.54 -0.96
N GLN A 47 7.35 13.45 -1.01
CA GLN A 47 7.15 14.81 -1.52
C GLN A 47 6.64 14.83 -2.96
N LYS A 48 7.19 13.96 -3.83
CA LYS A 48 6.70 13.81 -5.19
C LYS A 48 5.24 13.35 -5.23
N ILE A 49 4.85 12.39 -4.39
CA ILE A 49 3.47 11.90 -4.33
C ILE A 49 2.53 13.00 -3.80
N LEU A 50 2.91 13.73 -2.76
CA LEU A 50 2.13 14.85 -2.22
C LEU A 50 1.91 15.95 -3.27
N GLY A 51 2.95 16.30 -4.04
CA GLY A 51 2.82 17.23 -5.15
C GLY A 51 1.86 16.74 -6.24
N LEU A 52 1.86 15.44 -6.55
CA LEU A 52 0.90 14.84 -7.50
C LEU A 52 -0.53 14.82 -6.94
N ILE A 53 -0.70 14.62 -5.64
CA ILE A 53 -2.01 14.63 -4.96
C ILE A 53 -2.63 16.04 -4.96
N ALA A 54 -1.80 17.07 -4.80
CA ALA A 54 -2.25 18.47 -4.82
C ALA A 54 -2.69 18.94 -6.22
N ASP A 55 -2.27 18.26 -7.29
CA ASP A 55 -2.71 18.59 -8.65
C ASP A 55 -4.07 17.97 -8.96
N VAL A 56 -5.11 18.81 -9.01
CA VAL A 56 -6.49 18.42 -9.30
C VAL A 56 -6.69 17.72 -10.65
N LYS A 57 -5.72 17.80 -11.58
CA LYS A 57 -5.77 17.08 -12.85
C LYS A 57 -5.36 15.62 -12.72
N VAL A 58 -4.71 15.24 -11.61
CA VAL A 58 -4.24 13.87 -11.35
C VAL A 58 -5.32 13.09 -10.60
N GLY A 59 -6.01 12.19 -11.32
CA GLY A 59 -7.05 11.36 -10.71
C GLY A 59 -6.56 10.03 -10.13
N LYS A 60 -5.37 9.53 -10.50
CA LYS A 60 -4.84 8.21 -10.09
C LYS A 60 -3.32 8.21 -10.04
N ILE A 61 -2.76 7.63 -8.97
CA ILE A 61 -1.30 7.49 -8.78
C ILE A 61 -0.98 6.01 -8.55
N GLY A 62 -0.07 5.47 -9.37
CA GLY A 62 0.41 4.09 -9.22
C GLY A 62 1.87 4.04 -8.75
N ILE A 63 2.13 3.33 -7.64
CA ILE A 63 3.49 3.07 -7.15
C ILE A 63 3.87 1.63 -7.51
N TRP A 64 4.90 1.46 -8.32
CA TRP A 64 5.31 0.16 -8.86
C TRP A 64 6.83 -0.05 -8.76
N GLY A 65 7.28 -1.29 -8.89
CA GLY A 65 8.70 -1.66 -8.81
C GLY A 65 8.93 -3.03 -8.15
N MET A 66 10.19 -3.44 -8.05
CA MET A 66 10.59 -4.73 -7.49
C MET A 66 10.09 -4.94 -6.04
N GLY A 67 9.98 -6.20 -5.62
CA GLY A 67 9.69 -6.56 -4.22
C GLY A 67 10.74 -6.00 -3.26
N GLY A 68 10.35 -5.70 -2.01
CA GLY A 68 11.29 -5.23 -0.97
C GLY A 68 11.70 -3.76 -1.05
N ILE A 69 11.38 -3.01 -2.13
CA ILE A 69 11.82 -1.61 -2.30
C ILE A 69 11.07 -0.58 -1.41
N GLY A 70 10.15 -1.05 -0.56
CA GLY A 70 9.45 -0.20 0.41
C GLY A 70 8.16 0.47 -0.09
N LYS A 71 7.55 0.03 -1.20
CA LYS A 71 6.29 0.62 -1.74
C LYS A 71 5.19 0.75 -0.68
N THR A 72 4.93 -0.33 0.07
CA THR A 72 3.93 -0.34 1.16
C THR A 72 4.35 0.59 2.31
N ARG A 73 5.65 0.72 2.60
CA ARG A 73 6.16 1.66 3.62
C ARG A 73 5.90 3.11 3.21
N THR A 74 6.15 3.46 1.95
CA THR A 74 5.84 4.79 1.42
C THR A 74 4.34 5.11 1.47
N LEU A 75 3.48 4.15 1.11
CA LEU A 75 2.01 4.33 1.23
C LEU A 75 1.56 4.53 2.67
N LYS A 76 2.13 3.79 3.64
CA LYS A 76 1.82 4.00 5.07
C LYS A 76 2.23 5.38 5.57
N LEU A 77 3.43 5.85 5.19
CA LEU A 77 3.89 7.20 5.53
C LEU A 77 2.99 8.28 4.92
N LEU A 78 2.53 8.07 3.68
CA LEU A 78 1.56 8.94 3.03
C LEU A 78 0.23 9.00 3.80
N ASN A 79 -0.32 7.85 4.21
CA ASN A 79 -1.56 7.80 4.98
C ASN A 79 -1.47 8.66 6.25
N ASN A 80 -0.39 8.50 7.03
CA ASN A 80 -0.15 9.30 8.23
C ASN A 80 -0.13 10.81 7.91
N ARG A 81 0.52 11.20 6.81
CA ARG A 81 0.57 12.62 6.40
C ARG A 81 -0.78 13.16 5.95
N LEU A 82 -1.59 12.37 5.24
CA LEU A 82 -2.92 12.78 4.81
C LEU A 82 -3.86 12.96 6.01
N GLU A 83 -3.75 12.09 7.02
CA GLU A 83 -4.47 12.25 8.29
C GLU A 83 -4.04 13.49 9.08
N GLU A 84 -2.73 13.75 9.18
CA GLU A 84 -2.18 14.91 9.91
C GLU A 84 -2.49 16.26 9.24
N SER A 85 -2.46 16.29 7.91
CA SER A 85 -2.61 17.53 7.14
C SER A 85 -4.07 17.91 6.88
N HIS A 86 -5.02 16.99 7.13
CA HIS A 86 -6.43 17.16 6.80
C HIS A 86 -6.66 17.60 5.34
N MET A 87 -5.80 17.12 4.41
CA MET A 87 -5.94 17.42 2.97
C MET A 87 -7.21 16.82 2.35
N PHE A 88 -7.78 15.80 2.99
CA PHE A 88 -9.01 15.15 2.58
C PHE A 88 -9.93 14.99 3.80
N ASP A 89 -11.23 15.14 3.58
CA ASP A 89 -12.24 14.85 4.60
C ASP A 89 -12.27 13.36 4.95
N ILE A 90 -12.00 12.49 3.97
CA ILE A 90 -12.06 11.04 4.11
C ILE A 90 -10.84 10.41 3.42
N VAL A 91 -10.12 9.57 4.15
CA VAL A 91 -9.02 8.73 3.63
C VAL A 91 -9.38 7.27 3.88
N ILE A 92 -9.46 6.48 2.81
CA ILE A 92 -9.82 5.05 2.87
C ILE A 92 -8.60 4.21 2.49
N TRP A 93 -8.19 3.31 3.38
CA TRP A 93 -7.14 2.34 3.11
C TRP A 93 -7.71 0.93 2.91
N VAL A 94 -7.46 0.34 1.73
CA VAL A 94 -7.88 -1.04 1.42
C VAL A 94 -6.67 -1.88 1.05
N THR A 95 -6.55 -3.07 1.65
CA THR A 95 -5.50 -4.04 1.32
C THR A 95 -6.08 -5.20 0.51
N VAL A 96 -5.66 -5.35 -0.74
CA VAL A 96 -6.13 -6.44 -1.62
C VAL A 96 -5.07 -7.54 -1.68
N SER A 97 -5.43 -8.76 -1.28
CA SER A 97 -4.59 -9.96 -1.47
C SER A 97 -4.83 -10.58 -2.85
N GLY A 98 -3.95 -11.50 -3.29
CA GLY A 98 -4.02 -12.11 -4.63
C GLY A 98 -5.32 -12.88 -4.94
N GLU A 99 -6.13 -13.21 -3.93
CA GLU A 99 -7.44 -13.86 -4.05
C GLU A 99 -8.61 -12.85 -3.94
N GLY A 100 -8.33 -11.56 -3.79
CA GLY A 100 -9.34 -10.52 -3.66
C GLY A 100 -10.16 -10.34 -4.94
N SER A 101 -11.50 -10.38 -4.81
CA SER A 101 -12.41 -10.09 -5.93
C SER A 101 -12.80 -8.60 -5.94
N ARG A 102 -13.13 -8.07 -7.13
CA ARG A 102 -13.65 -6.69 -7.27
C ARG A 102 -14.85 -6.42 -6.35
N ARG A 103 -15.78 -7.38 -6.26
CA ARG A 103 -16.96 -7.29 -5.39
C ARG A 103 -16.58 -7.13 -3.93
N LYS A 104 -15.57 -7.87 -3.48
CA LYS A 104 -15.11 -7.80 -2.09
C LYS A 104 -14.57 -6.41 -1.74
N VAL A 105 -13.73 -5.85 -2.60
CA VAL A 105 -13.19 -4.47 -2.42
C VAL A 105 -14.32 -3.44 -2.40
N GLN A 106 -15.32 -3.58 -3.27
CA GLN A 106 -16.45 -2.65 -3.32
C GLN A 106 -17.30 -2.71 -2.04
N ASN A 107 -17.56 -3.91 -1.52
CA ASN A 107 -18.31 -4.08 -0.27
C ASN A 107 -17.54 -3.48 0.91
N GLU A 108 -16.23 -3.71 1.00
CA GLU A 108 -15.40 -3.12 2.05
C GLU A 108 -15.43 -1.59 1.99
N ILE A 109 -15.41 -0.98 0.80
CA ILE A 109 -15.50 0.49 0.68
C ILE A 109 -16.91 1.00 1.04
N ALA A 110 -17.96 0.24 0.72
CA ALA A 110 -19.35 0.66 0.92
C ALA A 110 -19.84 0.52 2.38
N GLU A 111 -19.19 -0.32 3.17
CA GLU A 111 -19.52 -0.57 4.59
C GLU A 111 -18.70 0.31 5.58
N LEU A 112 -17.88 1.24 5.07
CA LEU A 112 -17.11 2.21 5.86
C LEU A 112 -17.94 3.41 6.32
#